data_AF-A0A7K1CC41-F1
#
_entry.id   AF-A0A7K1CC41-F1
#
_cell.length_a   1.000
_cell.length_b   1.000
_cell.length_c   1.000
_cell.angle_alpha   90.00
_cell.angle_beta   90.00
_cell.angle_gamma   90.00
#
_symmetry.space_group_name_H-M   'P 1'
#
loop_
_entity.id
_entity.type
_entity.pdbx_description
1 polymer ?
#
loop_
_entity_poly.entity_id
_entity_poly.type
_entity_poly.pdbx_seq_one_letter_code
_entity_poly.pdbx_strand_id
1 'polypeptide(L)' 'DYRVAVVLRDVMDLEYDEIAEILGIPGGTVRSRIARGRARLAELLGNQTTTDERHNQGRDA' A
#
# COMPACT_ATOMS: atom_id res chain seq x y z
N ASP A 1 7.46 -10.63 0.16
CA ASP A 1 7.53 -9.38 0.93
C ASP A 1 6.25 -8.54 0.95
N TYR A 2 5.70 -8.09 -0.18
CA TYR A 2 4.51 -7.20 -0.17
C TYR A 2 3.29 -7.82 0.53
N ARG A 3 2.98 -9.09 0.22
CA ARG A 3 1.88 -9.81 0.85
C ARG A 3 2.02 -9.89 2.38
N VAL A 4 3.23 -10.11 2.89
CA VAL A 4 3.48 -10.21 4.33
C VAL A 4 3.20 -8.86 5.00
N ALA A 5 3.74 -7.76 4.45
CA ALA A 5 3.49 -6.43 4.98
C ALA A 5 2.00 -6.05 4.99
N VAL A 6 1.25 -6.44 3.94
CA VAL A 6 -0.21 -6.24 3.87
C VAL A 6 -0.94 -7.05 4.92
N VAL A 7 -0.60 -8.33 5.13
CA VAL A 7 -1.24 -9.17 6.15
C VAL A 7 -0.99 -8.62 7.55
N LEU A 8 0.26 -8.27 7.86
CA LEU A 8 0.61 -7.72 9.17
C LEU A 8 -0.15 -6.42 9.46
N ARG A 9 -0.37 -5.57 8.46
CA ARG A 9 -1.14 -4.34 8.65
C ARG A 9 -2.65 -4.54 8.65
N ASP A 10 -3.19 -5.22 7.65
CA ASP A 10 -4.63 -5.19 7.36
C ASP A 10 -5.40 -6.31 8.07
N VAL A 11 -4.69 -7.38 8.47
CA VAL A 11 -5.29 -8.54 9.14
C VAL A 11 -4.90 -8.59 10.62
N MET A 12 -3.65 -8.26 10.94
CA MET A 12 -3.14 -8.29 12.32
C MET A 12 -3.15 -6.91 12.99
N ASP A 13 -3.54 -5.85 12.26
CA ASP A 13 -3.68 -4.47 12.74
C ASP A 13 -2.44 -3.90 13.46
N LEU A 14 -1.25 -4.35 13.05
CA LEU A 14 0.01 -3.89 13.62
C LEU A 14 0.39 -2.50 13.13
N GLU A 15 1.10 -1.75 13.97
CA GLU A 15 1.64 -0.44 13.59
C GLU A 15 2.87 -0.55 12.69
N TYR A 16 3.13 0.49 11.88
CA TYR A 16 4.21 0.45 10.90
C TYR A 16 5.59 0.22 11.50
N ASP A 17 5.81 0.69 12.72
CA ASP A 17 7.08 0.51 13.44
C ASP A 17 7.24 -0.94 13.93
N GLU A 18 6.17 -1.57 14.45
CA GLU A 18 6.18 -3.00 14.82
C GLU A 18 6.42 -3.89 13.60
N ILE A 19 5.81 -3.55 12.46
CA ILE A 19 6.03 -4.25 11.19
C ILE A 19 7.47 -4.08 10.71
N ALA A 20 8.06 -2.89 10.90
CA ALA A 20 9.46 -2.62 10.54
C ALA A 20 10.42 -3.49 11.36
N GLU A 21 10.18 -3.62 12.66
CA GLU A 21 10.94 -4.48 13.55
C GLU A 21 10.80 -5.97 13.18
N ILE A 22 9.58 -6.46 12.98
CA ILE A 22 9.31 -7.86 12.60
C ILE A 22 10.00 -8.25 11.29
N LEU A 23 9.99 -7.33 10.31
CA LEU A 23 10.53 -7.61 8.97
C LEU A 23 12.01 -7.24 8.83
N GLY A 24 12.60 -6.53 9.80
CA GLY A 24 13.98 -6.04 9.73
C GLY A 24 14.22 -5.06 8.58
N ILE A 25 13.24 -4.19 8.29
CA ILE A 25 13.30 -3.22 7.17
C ILE A 25 12.91 -1.80 7.64
N PRO A 26 13.35 -0.73 6.96
CA PRO A 26 12.95 0.64 7.31
C PRO A 26 11.44 0.86 7.24
N GLY A 27 10.90 1.69 8.15
CA GLY A 27 9.46 2.04 8.16
C GLY A 27 8.95 2.68 6.86
N GLY A 28 9.78 3.48 6.19
CA GLY A 28 9.48 3.99 4.83
C GLY A 28 9.32 2.86 3.80
N THR A 29 10.11 1.79 3.93
CA THR A 29 9.97 0.59 3.11
C THR A 29 8.68 -0.15 3.43
N VAL A 30 8.30 -0.30 4.70
CA VAL A 30 7.01 -0.87 5.14
C VAL A 30 5.85 -0.18 4.43
N ARG A 31 5.77 1.16 4.50
CA ARG A 31 4.72 1.95 3.87
C ARG A 31 4.63 1.71 2.36
N SER A 32 5.77 1.73 1.65
CA SER A 32 5.79 1.49 0.20
C SER A 32 5.45 0.05 -0.20
N ARG A 33 5.74 -0.93 0.66
CA ARG A 33 5.39 -2.35 0.45
C ARG A 33 3.90 -2.58 0.65
N ILE A 34 3.29 -1.98 1.68
CA ILE A 34 1.85 -2.04 1.91
C ILE A 34 1.09 -1.40 0.75
N ALA A 35 1.47 -0.17 0.34
CA ALA A 35 0.81 0.52 -0.76
C ALA A 35 0.83 -0.30 -2.07
N ARG A 36 2.01 -0.81 -2.47
CA ARG A 36 2.15 -1.66 -3.66
C ARG A 36 1.42 -3.00 -3.52
N GLY A 37 1.44 -3.58 -2.32
CA GLY A 37 0.73 -4.83 -2.05
C GLY A 37 -0.78 -4.69 -2.18
N ARG A 38 -1.35 -3.61 -1.63
CA ARG A 38 -2.78 -3.29 -1.76
C ARG A 38 -3.18 -2.98 -3.21
N ALA A 39 -2.36 -2.23 -3.95
CA ALA A 39 -2.60 -1.96 -5.38
C ALA A 39 -2.68 -3.26 -6.19
N ARG A 40 -1.71 -4.15 -6.01
CA ARG A 40 -1.71 -5.47 -6.67
C ARG A 40 -2.89 -6.33 -6.23
N LEU A 41 -3.30 -6.28 -4.97
CA LEU A 41 -4.47 -7.00 -4.48
C LEU A 41 -5.76 -6.47 -5.15
N ALA A 42 -5.88 -5.14 -5.29
CA ALA A 42 -7.01 -4.52 -5.96
C ALA A 42 -7.10 -4.93 -7.44
N GLU A 43 -5.97 -4.97 -8.16
CA GLU A 43 -5.88 -5.47 -9.53
C GLU A 43 -6.39 -6.92 -9.64
N LEU A 44 -5.97 -7.80 -8.73
CA LEU A 44 -6.37 -9.21 -8.73
C LEU A 44 -7.86 -9.41 -8.38
N LEU A 45 -8.43 -8.52 -7.57
CA LEU A 45 -9.84 -8.55 -7.20
C LEU A 45 -10.75 -7.86 -8.24
N GLY A 46 -10.18 -7.30 -9.31
CA GLY A 46 -10.93 -6.53 -10.31
C GLY A 46 -11.45 -5.18 -9.79
N ASN A 47 -10.97 -4.74 -8.62
CA ASN A 47 -11.42 -3.52 -7.95
C ASN A 47 -10.52 -2.35 -8.39
N GLN A 48 -10.58 -2.00 -9.67
CA GLN A 48 -9.83 -0.87 -10.22
C GLN A 48 -10.44 0.44 -9.73
N THR A 49 -10.08 0.89 -8.54
CA THR A 49 -10.32 2.27 -8.14
C THR A 49 -9.35 3.13 -8.96
N THR A 50 -9.87 3.75 -10.01
CA THR A 50 -9.18 4.72 -10.86
C THR A 50 -8.54 5.80 -10.00
N THR A 51 -7.26 5.65 -9.65
CA THR A 51 -6.50 6.72 -8.96
C THR A 51 -6.17 7.88 -9.92
N ASP A 52 -6.54 7.78 -11.19
CA ASP A 52 -6.26 8.77 -12.24
C ASP A 52 -7.17 10.01 -12.28
N GLU A 53 -8.22 10.10 -11.45
CA GLU A 53 -9.10 11.30 -11.49
C GLU A 53 -8.49 12.55 -10.82
N ARG A 54 -7.31 12.44 -10.19
CA ARG A 54 -6.71 13.56 -9.44
C ARG A 54 -5.60 14.35 -10.16
N HIS A 55 -5.31 14.08 -11.43
CA HIS A 55 -4.23 14.78 -12.16
C HIS A 55 -4.60 15.50 -13.46
N ASN A 56 -5.89 15.67 -13.81
CA ASN A 56 -6.27 16.39 -15.04
C ASN A 56 -7.24 17.58 -14.85
N GLN A 57 -7.29 18.19 -13.67
CA GLN A 57 -7.99 19.47 -13.45
C GLN A 57 -6.97 20.57 -13.15
N GLY A 58 -6.34 21.11 -14.19
CA GLY A 58 -5.33 22.17 -14.02
C GLY A 58 -4.63 22.66 -15.29
N ARG A 59 -5.15 22.40 -16.49
CA ARG A 59 -4.72 23.02 -17.75
C ARG A 59 -5.94 23.15 -18.63
N ASP A 60 -6.71 24.20 -18.39
CA ASP A 60 -7.65 24.85 -19.33
C ASP A 60 -8.33 25.98 -18.54
N ALA A 61 -7.56 27.05 -18.31
CA ALA A 61 -8.02 28.36 -17.88
C ALA A 61 -7.06 29.41 -18.43
#